data_AF-K3VNV0-F1
#
_entry.id   AF-K3VNV0-F1
#
_cell.length_a   1.000
_cell.length_b   1.000
_cell.length_c   1.000
_cell.angle_alpha   90.00
_cell.angle_beta   90.00
_cell.angle_gamma   90.00
#
_symmetry.space_group_name_H-M   'P 1'
#
loop_
_entity.id
_entity.type
_entity.pdbx_description
1 polymer ?
#
loop_
_entity_poly.entity_id
_entity_poly.type
_entity_poly.pdbx_seq_one_letter_code
_entity_poly.pdbx_strand_id
1 'polypeptide(L)'
;MNLNQQPDLDLFQSKTTSGWWVPTPERTQRHLLSFTPTDDILIARQYDKDSEEWDAFEIKGLDNFVVHHNGHVAVAAMHDRNMIFLQTPEGPVSATRHNINSDEWSVDFTVPGNAAPETAIAAFATDVELVVGFFGTEHKIHIHRRSRSF
;
A
#
# COMPACT_ATOMS: atom_id res chain seq x y z
N MET A 1 -10.97 -8.43 -36.28
CA MET A 1 -10.78 -6.98 -36.07
C MET A 1 -11.98 -6.46 -35.28
N ASN A 2 -11.78 -6.21 -33.98
CA ASN A 2 -12.38 -5.20 -33.09
C ASN A 2 -11.91 -5.60 -31.67
N LEU A 3 -10.78 -5.07 -31.20
CA LEU A 3 -10.57 -3.78 -30.50
C LEU A 3 -11.16 -3.78 -29.08
N ASN A 4 -10.24 -3.74 -28.11
CA ASN A 4 -10.38 -3.08 -26.82
C ASN A 4 -11.63 -3.43 -26.00
N GLN A 5 -11.55 -4.50 -25.21
CA GLN A 5 -12.19 -4.48 -23.88
C GLN A 5 -11.09 -4.27 -22.86
N GLN A 6 -10.70 -3.00 -22.76
CA GLN A 6 -10.11 -2.46 -21.55
C GLN A 6 -11.18 -2.65 -20.46
N PRO A 7 -10.87 -3.29 -19.32
CA PRO A 7 -11.86 -3.44 -18.27
C PRO A 7 -12.30 -2.04 -17.82
N ASP A 8 -13.62 -1.87 -17.69
CA ASP A 8 -14.27 -0.63 -17.30
C ASP A 8 -13.54 0.00 -16.10
N LEU A 9 -12.92 1.16 -16.34
CA LEU A 9 -12.31 2.00 -15.32
C LEU A 9 -13.37 2.77 -14.50
N ASP A 10 -14.65 2.55 -14.79
CA ASP A 10 -15.79 3.23 -14.18
C ASP A 10 -16.40 2.40 -13.04
N LEU A 11 -15.65 2.27 -11.95
CA LEU A 11 -16.20 2.15 -10.60
C LEU A 11 -15.15 2.55 -9.54
N PHE A 12 -14.37 3.59 -9.82
CA PHE A 12 -13.53 4.28 -8.84
C PHE A 12 -14.29 5.48 -8.26
N GLN A 13 -15.29 5.22 -7.43
CA GLN A 13 -15.88 6.26 -6.59
C GLN A 13 -16.06 5.78 -5.14
N SER A 14 -15.27 6.39 -4.25
CA SER A 14 -15.60 6.65 -2.85
C SER A 14 -15.76 5.45 -1.89
N LYS A 15 -14.63 4.84 -1.53
CA LYS A 15 -14.09 4.62 -0.16
C LYS A 15 -12.82 3.77 -0.36
N THR A 16 -11.67 4.40 -0.17
CA THR A 16 -10.33 4.07 -0.67
C THR A 16 -10.04 2.61 -1.02
N THR A 17 -9.81 2.37 -2.32
CA THR A 17 -9.07 1.22 -2.84
C THR A 17 -7.91 1.77 -3.68
N SER A 18 -6.67 1.50 -3.29
CA SER A 18 -5.49 1.79 -4.12
C SER A 18 -4.93 0.47 -4.65
N GLY A 19 -4.98 0.25 -5.96
CA GLY A 19 -4.33 -0.87 -6.63
C GLY A 19 -3.08 -0.40 -7.37
N TRP A 20 -1.96 -1.12 -7.25
CA TRP A 20 -0.70 -0.79 -7.91
C TRP A 20 -0.10 -2.00 -8.63
N TRP A 21 0.45 -1.77 -9.81
CA TRP A 21 1.03 -2.79 -10.68
C TRP A 21 2.51 -3.03 -10.38
N VAL A 22 2.91 -4.29 -10.18
CA VAL A 22 4.32 -4.69 -10.04
C VAL A 22 4.63 -5.83 -11.02
N PRO A 23 5.59 -5.67 -11.94
CA PRO A 23 6.04 -6.77 -12.80
C PRO A 23 7.10 -7.60 -12.08
N THR A 24 6.93 -8.92 -12.05
CA THR A 24 8.01 -9.86 -11.73
C THR A 24 8.28 -10.78 -12.91
N PRO A 25 9.55 -11.11 -13.24
CA PRO A 25 9.89 -11.79 -14.49
C PRO A 25 9.59 -13.29 -14.50
N GLU A 26 9.46 -13.93 -13.33
CA GLU A 26 9.34 -15.38 -13.25
C GLU A 26 8.39 -15.80 -12.12
N ARG A 27 7.09 -15.71 -12.41
CA ARG A 27 6.00 -16.58 -11.96
C ARG A 27 4.73 -16.02 -12.57
N THR A 28 3.83 -16.89 -13.02
CA THR A 28 2.53 -16.51 -13.57
C THR A 28 1.58 -15.88 -12.54
N GLN A 29 2.04 -15.63 -11.31
CA GLN A 29 1.28 -14.95 -10.27
C GLN A 29 1.57 -13.45 -10.29
N ARG A 30 0.51 -12.64 -10.37
CA ARG A 30 0.60 -11.17 -10.40
C ARG A 30 0.10 -10.61 -9.07
N HIS A 31 1.00 -10.33 -8.16
CA HIS A 31 0.65 -9.80 -6.84
C HIS A 31 0.11 -8.37 -6.94
N LEU A 32 -1.21 -8.23 -7.11
CA LEU A 32 -1.91 -6.97 -6.93
C LEU A 32 -2.43 -6.93 -5.50
N LEU A 33 -1.88 -6.01 -4.72
CA LEU A 33 -2.14 -5.90 -3.29
C LEU A 33 -3.15 -4.78 -3.05
N SER A 34 -4.39 -5.16 -2.75
CA SER A 34 -5.42 -4.22 -2.32
C SER A 34 -5.58 -4.31 -0.81
N PHE A 35 -5.64 -3.15 -0.14
CA PHE A 35 -5.88 -3.05 1.29
C PHE A 35 -7.20 -2.37 1.58
N THR A 36 -7.97 -2.96 2.48
CA THR A 36 -9.11 -2.29 3.12
C THR A 36 -8.92 -2.35 4.63
N PRO A 37 -8.85 -1.20 5.31
CA PRO A 37 -9.09 -1.17 6.74
C PRO A 37 -10.56 -1.49 6.99
N THR A 38 -10.84 -2.70 7.49
CA THR A 38 -12.17 -3.08 7.99
C THR A 38 -11.96 -3.47 9.44
N ASP A 39 -12.82 -3.06 10.37
CA ASP A 39 -12.68 -3.42 11.80
C ASP A 39 -11.26 -3.20 12.37
N ASP A 40 -10.60 -2.13 11.95
CA ASP A 40 -9.23 -1.75 12.34
C ASP A 40 -8.13 -2.76 11.94
N ILE A 41 -8.44 -3.69 11.03
CA ILE A 41 -7.49 -4.69 10.50
C ILE A 41 -7.14 -4.44 9.03
N LEU A 42 -5.91 -4.80 8.68
CA LEU A 42 -5.40 -4.74 7.31
C LEU A 42 -5.72 -6.05 6.57
N ILE A 43 -6.59 -6.00 5.56
CA ILE A 43 -6.87 -7.16 4.69
C ILE A 43 -6.05 -7.02 3.41
N ALA A 44 -5.27 -8.05 3.07
CA ALA A 44 -4.60 -8.14 1.78
C ALA A 44 -5.33 -9.12 0.85
N ARG A 45 -5.34 -8.77 -0.44
CA ARG A 45 -5.76 -9.68 -1.51
C ARG A 45 -4.67 -9.79 -2.55
N GLN A 46 -4.66 -10.91 -3.25
CA GLN A 46 -3.77 -11.20 -4.37
C GLN A 46 -4.62 -11.56 -5.58
N TYR A 47 -4.21 -11.09 -6.75
CA TYR A 47 -4.77 -11.54 -8.02
C TYR A 47 -3.91 -12.69 -8.56
N ASP A 48 -4.53 -13.83 -8.85
CA ASP A 48 -3.86 -14.89 -9.60
C ASP A 48 -4.24 -14.78 -11.07
N LYS A 49 -3.23 -14.68 -11.95
CA LYS A 49 -3.43 -14.51 -13.38
C LYS A 49 -3.84 -15.81 -14.06
N ASP A 50 -3.49 -16.96 -13.48
CA ASP A 50 -3.79 -18.27 -14.05
C ASP A 50 -5.25 -18.66 -13.78
N SER A 51 -5.80 -18.30 -12.61
CA SER A 51 -7.22 -18.48 -12.29
C SER A 51 -8.10 -17.25 -12.61
N GLU A 52 -7.50 -16.09 -12.84
CA GLU A 52 -8.19 -14.79 -12.96
C GLU A 52 -9.02 -14.40 -11.72
N GLU A 53 -8.67 -14.94 -10.56
CA GLU A 53 -9.40 -14.74 -9.30
C GLU A 53 -8.66 -13.85 -8.31
N TRP A 54 -9.42 -13.31 -7.36
CA TRP A 54 -8.91 -12.54 -6.23
C TRP A 54 -9.05 -13.34 -4.96
N ASP A 55 -7.92 -13.68 -4.34
CA ASP A 55 -7.89 -14.41 -3.09
C ASP A 55 -7.41 -13.52 -1.94
N ALA A 56 -8.12 -13.59 -0.81
CA ALA A 56 -7.64 -13.01 0.43
C ALA A 56 -6.53 -13.90 1.00
N PHE A 57 -5.48 -13.28 1.52
CA PHE A 57 -4.41 -14.01 2.19
C PHE A 57 -4.05 -13.37 3.52
N GLU A 58 -3.55 -14.19 4.43
CA GLU A 58 -3.13 -13.75 5.75
C GLU A 58 -1.74 -13.11 5.67
N ILE A 59 -1.61 -11.92 6.25
CA ILE A 59 -0.34 -11.21 6.31
C ILE A 59 0.42 -11.65 7.56
N LYS A 60 1.27 -12.68 7.41
CA LYS A 60 2.06 -13.22 8.51
C LYS A 60 3.01 -12.17 9.08
N GLY A 61 2.99 -11.98 10.40
CA GLY A 61 3.88 -11.06 11.10
C GLY A 61 3.29 -9.66 11.34
N LEU A 62 2.03 -9.44 10.94
CA LEU A 62 1.25 -8.25 11.26
C LEU A 62 -0.04 -8.59 12.04
N ASP A 63 -0.07 -9.75 12.67
CA ASP A 63 -1.28 -10.35 13.26
C ASP A 63 -1.97 -9.47 14.32
N ASN A 64 -1.23 -8.54 14.94
CA ASN A 64 -1.73 -7.57 15.92
C ASN A 64 -1.63 -6.11 15.44
N PHE A 65 -1.44 -5.89 14.14
CA PHE A 65 -1.23 -4.56 13.61
C PHE A 65 -2.55 -3.85 13.37
N VAL A 66 -2.84 -2.86 14.21
CA VAL A 66 -4.09 -2.09 14.19
C VAL A 66 -3.90 -0.84 13.33
N VAL A 67 -4.89 -0.54 12.49
CA VAL A 67 -4.94 0.66 11.65
C VAL A 67 -6.02 1.61 12.16
N HIS A 68 -5.89 2.91 11.89
CA HIS A 68 -6.96 3.86 12.22
C HIS A 68 -8.25 3.48 11.47
N HIS A 69 -9.40 3.43 12.16
CA HIS A 69 -10.69 2.95 11.62
C HIS A 69 -11.14 3.67 10.33
N ASN A 70 -10.77 4.94 10.19
CA ASN A 70 -10.99 5.77 9.00
C ASN A 70 -9.66 6.16 8.30
N GLY A 71 -8.58 5.46 8.60
CA GLY A 71 -7.26 5.72 8.04
C GLY A 71 -7.21 5.39 6.55
N HIS A 72 -6.49 6.21 5.79
CA HIS A 72 -6.21 5.93 4.39
C HIS A 72 -4.93 5.08 4.28
N VAL A 73 -4.86 4.27 3.23
CA VAL A 73 -3.69 3.46 2.89
C VAL A 73 -3.10 3.94 1.57
N ALA A 74 -1.78 3.97 1.49
CA ALA A 74 -1.03 4.13 0.25
C ALA A 74 -0.03 3.00 0.08
N VAL A 75 0.30 2.65 -1.16
CA VAL A 75 1.29 1.63 -1.47
C VAL A 75 2.28 2.19 -2.47
N ALA A 76 3.55 1.87 -2.28
CA ALA A 76 4.62 2.16 -3.22
C ALA A 76 5.38 0.86 -3.53
N ALA A 77 5.37 0.47 -4.80
CA ALA A 77 6.07 -0.71 -5.26
C ALA A 77 7.53 -0.40 -5.60
N MET A 78 8.44 -1.25 -5.13
CA MET A 78 9.87 -1.24 -5.47
C MET A 78 10.27 -2.62 -6.00
N HIS A 79 11.44 -2.72 -6.64
CA HIS A 79 11.84 -3.97 -7.30
C HIS A 79 11.97 -5.18 -6.37
N ASP A 80 12.33 -4.98 -5.09
CA ASP A 80 12.59 -6.03 -4.10
C ASP A 80 11.56 -6.06 -2.98
N ARG A 81 10.69 -5.05 -2.90
CA ARG A 81 9.74 -4.88 -1.80
C ARG A 81 8.55 -4.03 -2.19
N ASN A 82 7.44 -4.24 -1.51
CA ASN A 82 6.34 -3.28 -1.47
C ASN A 82 6.37 -2.52 -0.14
N MET A 83 6.12 -1.22 -0.19
CA MET A 83 5.97 -0.37 0.98
C MET A 83 4.51 0.01 1.12
N ILE A 84 3.94 -0.22 2.29
CA ILE A 84 2.56 0.10 2.64
C ILE A 84 2.61 1.19 3.70
N PHE A 85 1.90 2.28 3.45
CA PHE A 85 1.79 3.40 4.37
C PHE A 85 0.36 3.52 4.86
N LEU A 86 0.21 3.67 6.16
CA LEU A 86 -1.09 3.74 6.82
C LEU A 86 -0.98 4.61 8.05
N GLN A 87 -2.10 5.18 8.48
CA GLN A 87 -2.19 5.85 9.76
C GLN A 87 -2.51 4.86 10.87
N THR A 88 -1.70 4.82 11.93
CA THR A 88 -1.99 4.01 13.12
C THR A 88 -3.07 4.69 13.97
N PRO A 89 -3.77 3.96 14.86
CA PRO A 89 -4.75 4.55 15.76
C PRO A 89 -4.20 5.74 16.56
N GLU A 90 -2.90 5.69 16.86
CA GLU A 90 -2.26 6.69 17.71
C GLU A 90 -1.87 7.96 16.96
N GLY A 91 -2.10 8.00 15.64
CA GLY A 91 -1.98 9.18 14.80
C GLY A 91 -0.84 9.17 13.77
N PRO A 92 0.37 8.63 14.03
CA PRO A 92 1.45 8.65 13.06
C PRO A 92 1.18 7.82 11.79
N VAL A 93 1.87 8.18 10.70
CA VAL A 93 1.93 7.32 9.51
C VAL A 93 3.04 6.29 9.70
N SER A 94 2.68 5.01 9.69
CA SER A 94 3.60 3.87 9.74
C SER A 94 3.86 3.31 8.35
N ALA A 95 5.09 2.87 8.11
CA ALA A 95 5.50 2.14 6.92
C ALA A 95 5.69 0.66 7.28
N THR A 96 4.99 -0.18 6.54
CA THR A 96 5.11 -1.64 6.56
C THR A 96 5.79 -2.09 5.28
N ARG A 97 6.73 -3.03 5.40
CA ARG A 97 7.46 -3.62 4.28
C ARG A 97 6.97 -5.02 4.02
N HIS A 98 6.77 -5.34 2.75
CA HIS A 98 6.67 -6.70 2.23
C HIS A 98 7.89 -6.99 1.36
N ASN A 99 8.68 -8.00 1.70
CA ASN A 99 9.81 -8.46 0.88
C ASN A 99 9.31 -9.42 -0.21
N ILE A 100 9.45 -9.05 -1.48
CA ILE A 100 8.91 -9.84 -2.61
C ILE A 100 9.62 -11.20 -2.74
N ASN A 101 10.88 -11.30 -2.31
CA ASN A 101 11.66 -12.52 -2.46
C ASN A 101 11.40 -13.55 -1.35
N SER A 102 11.24 -13.08 -0.11
CA SER A 102 10.99 -13.96 1.05
C SER A 102 9.51 -14.09 1.42
N ASP A 103 8.64 -13.26 0.85
CA ASP A 103 7.21 -13.14 1.22
C ASP A 103 7.03 -12.75 2.71
N GLU A 104 8.06 -12.13 3.30
CA GLU A 104 8.05 -11.70 4.70
C GLU A 104 7.51 -10.29 4.84
N TRP A 105 6.73 -10.08 5.89
CA TRP A 105 6.13 -8.79 6.24
C TRP A 105 6.68 -8.30 7.57
N SER A 106 6.90 -6.99 7.67
CA SER A 106 7.40 -6.36 8.89
C SER A 106 7.01 -4.89 8.94
N VAL A 107 6.68 -4.39 10.13
CA VAL A 107 6.70 -2.94 10.39
C VAL A 107 8.14 -2.46 10.24
N ASP A 108 8.35 -1.39 9.48
CA ASP A 108 9.68 -0.93 9.08
C ASP A 108 10.05 0.38 9.78
N PHE A 109 9.29 1.45 9.56
CA PHE A 109 9.57 2.76 10.17
C PHE A 109 8.33 3.64 10.27
N THR A 110 8.39 4.66 11.13
CA THR A 110 7.40 5.72 11.19
C THR A 110 7.84 6.89 10.31
N VAL A 111 6.93 7.42 9.49
CA VAL A 111 7.19 8.62 8.70
C VAL A 111 7.16 9.83 9.64
N PRO A 112 8.20 10.69 9.66
CA PRO A 112 8.23 11.85 10.54
C PRO A 112 7.06 12.80 10.28
N GLY A 113 6.61 13.52 11.30
CA GLY A 113 5.53 14.52 11.18
C GLY A 113 4.25 14.10 11.89
N ASN A 114 3.47 15.11 12.31
CA ASN A 114 2.20 14.90 12.99
C ASN A 114 1.07 14.83 11.98
N ALA A 115 0.73 13.63 11.52
CA ALA A 115 -0.37 13.41 10.59
C ALA A 115 -1.71 13.86 11.20
N ALA A 116 -2.52 14.56 10.41
CA ALA A 116 -3.91 14.85 10.77
C ALA A 116 -4.68 13.52 10.90
N PRO A 117 -5.64 13.41 11.83
CA PRO A 117 -6.54 12.25 11.86
C PRO A 117 -7.21 12.05 10.50
N GLU A 118 -7.29 10.79 10.05
CA GLU A 118 -7.92 10.39 8.79
C GLU A 118 -7.26 11.01 7.55
N THR A 119 -5.99 11.39 7.65
CA THR A 119 -5.29 12.07 6.57
C THR A 119 -5.22 11.21 5.31
N ALA A 120 -5.43 11.83 4.15
CA ALA A 120 -5.13 11.18 2.88
C ALA A 120 -3.61 10.97 2.78
N ILE A 121 -3.20 9.78 2.36
CA ILE A 121 -1.79 9.41 2.18
C ILE A 121 -1.55 9.17 0.70
N ALA A 122 -0.47 9.73 0.18
CA ALA A 122 0.04 9.43 -1.17
C ALA A 122 1.47 8.92 -1.07
N ALA A 123 1.80 7.89 -1.83
CA ALA A 123 3.14 7.34 -1.90
C ALA A 123 3.48 6.90 -3.32
N PHE A 124 4.74 7.06 -3.70
CA PHE A 124 5.30 6.48 -4.91
C PHE A 124 6.79 6.20 -4.69
N ALA A 125 7.31 5.26 -5.47
CA ALA A 125 8.73 4.98 -5.50
C ALA A 125 9.27 5.17 -6.92
N THR A 126 10.55 5.52 -6.96
CA THR A 126 11.40 5.49 -8.15
C THR A 126 12.55 4.51 -7.87
N ASP A 127 13.45 4.33 -8.84
CA ASP A 127 14.63 3.48 -8.64
C ASP A 127 15.56 3.95 -7.51
N VAL A 128 15.50 5.25 -7.17
CA VAL A 128 16.44 5.90 -6.25
C VAL A 128 15.79 6.45 -4.98
N GLU A 129 14.49 6.70 -5.00
CA GLU A 129 13.78 7.39 -3.92
C GLU A 129 12.40 6.80 -3.66
N LEU A 130 12.05 6.75 -2.38
CA LEU A 130 10.70 6.55 -1.88
C LEU A 130 10.16 7.91 -1.42
N VAL A 131 8.99 8.30 -1.93
CA VAL A 131 8.31 9.55 -1.57
C VAL A 131 6.97 9.23 -0.94
N VAL A 132 6.69 9.88 0.19
CA VAL A 132 5.40 9.78 0.90
C VAL A 132 4.95 11.17 1.31
N GLY A 133 3.66 11.45 1.18
CA GLY A 133 3.07 12.69 1.63
C GLY A 133 1.69 12.50 2.26
N PHE A 134 1.38 13.40 3.19
CA PHE A 134 0.12 13.40 3.94
C PHE A 134 -0.17 14.81 4.50
N PHE A 135 -1.43 15.09 4.84
CA PHE A 135 -1.79 16.30 5.57
C PHE A 135 -1.46 16.17 7.05
N GLY A 136 -0.79 17.17 7.61
CA GLY A 136 -0.49 17.29 9.04
C GLY A 136 -1.56 18.05 9.81
N THR A 137 -1.54 17.93 11.14
CA THR A 137 -2.49 18.60 12.06
C THR A 137 -2.42 20.13 11.98
N GLU A 138 -1.33 20.68 11.47
CA GLU A 138 -1.12 22.10 11.25
C GLU A 138 -1.67 22.62 9.91
N HIS A 139 -2.46 21.82 9.20
CA HIS A 139 -3.03 22.13 7.88
C HIS A 139 -1.96 22.38 6.81
N LYS A 140 -0.83 21.68 6.91
CA LYS A 140 0.24 21.66 5.90
C LYS A 140 0.41 20.25 5.34
N ILE A 141 0.96 20.17 4.13
CA ILE A 141 1.34 18.89 3.53
C ILE A 141 2.78 18.58 3.98
N HIS A 142 2.97 17.45 4.65
CA HIS A 142 4.27 16.86 4.89
C HIS A 142 4.66 16.03 3.68
N ILE A 143 5.88 16.21 3.18
CA ILE A 143 6.45 15.41 2.09
C ILE A 143 7.80 14.92 2.54
N HIS A 144 7.95 13.59 2.63
CA HIS A 144 9.20 12.94 3.02
C HIS A 144 9.77 12.18 1.84
N ARG A 145 11.10 12.25 1.73
CA ARG A 145 11.88 11.49 0.75
C ARG A 145 12.88 10.63 1.51
N ARG A 146 13.01 9.38 1.09
CA ARG A 146 14.02 8.47 1.59
C ARG A 146 14.81 7.93 0.40
N SER A 147 16.09 8.29 0.35
CA SER A 147 17.01 7.72 -0.63
C SER A 147 17.26 6.26 -0.33
N ARG A 148 17.42 5.48 -1.40
CA ARG A 148 17.81 4.08 -1.31
C ARG A 148 19.29 3.99 -0.93
N SER A 149 19.57 3.58 0.32
CA SER A 149 20.92 3.11 0.67
C SER A 149 21.07 1.72 0.04
N PHE A 150 21.97 1.57 -0.91
CA PHE A 150 22.40 0.27 -1.44
C PHE A 150 23.52 -0.30 -0.56
#